data_AF-A0A2G2ZK89-F1
#
_entry.id   AF-A0A2G2ZK89-F1
#
_cell.length_a   1.000
_cell.length_b   1.000
_cell.length_c   1.000
_cell.angle_alpha   90.00
_cell.angle_beta   90.00
_cell.angle_gamma   90.00
#
_symmetry.space_group_name_H-M   'P 1'
#
loop_
_entity.id
_entity.type
_entity.pdbx_description
1 polymer ?
#
loop_
_entity_poly.entity_id
_entity_poly.type
_entity_poly.pdbx_seq_one_letter_code
_entity_poly.pdbx_strand_id
1 'polypeptide(L)'
;MQLESQILYRLGKMGAYVDIYQKLPNFSIDSLEINLVAGLISAGRTSEVQGTLDSLRVKATSSFELAYNTACSLIEREKYKDAEQLLLSAQRKVFPTPNKFLMIS
;
A
#
# COMPACT_ATOMS: atom_id res chain seq x y z
N MET A 1 4.16 -20.83 6.23
CA MET A 1 3.14 -19.78 5.96
C MET A 1 3.65 -18.62 5.09
N GLN A 2 4.81 -17.99 5.33
CA GLN A 2 5.30 -16.89 4.45
C GLN A 2 5.62 -17.34 3.01
N LEU A 3 6.29 -18.49 2.85
CA LEU A 3 6.60 -19.04 1.52
C LEU A 3 5.32 -19.41 0.76
N GLU A 4 4.33 -19.93 1.47
CA GLU A 4 3.04 -20.35 0.94
C GLU A 4 2.19 -19.15 0.47
N SER A 5 2.15 -18.06 1.23
CA SER A 5 1.49 -16.83 0.79
C SER A 5 2.19 -16.22 -0.43
N GLN A 6 3.52 -16.19 -0.46
CA GLN A 6 4.28 -15.74 -1.64
C GLN A 6 4.01 -16.61 -2.89
N ILE A 7 3.89 -17.93 -2.72
CA ILE A 7 3.53 -18.85 -3.81
C ILE A 7 2.10 -18.59 -4.29
N LEU A 8 1.13 -18.40 -3.39
CA LEU A 8 -0.26 -18.12 -3.75
C LEU A 8 -0.42 -16.78 -4.49
N TYR A 9 0.32 -15.75 -4.08
CA TYR A 9 0.41 -14.48 -4.80
C TYR A 9 0.90 -14.69 -6.24
N ARG A 10 1.99 -15.45 -6.42
CA ARG A 10 2.54 -15.76 -7.74
C ARG A 10 1.63 -16.62 -8.61
N LEU A 11 0.74 -17.41 -8.00
CA LEU A 11 -0.25 -18.24 -8.69
C LEU A 11 -1.58 -17.51 -8.97
N GLY A 12 -1.71 -16.22 -8.65
CA GLY A 12 -2.95 -15.47 -8.85
C GLY A 12 -4.08 -15.85 -7.89
N LYS A 13 -3.81 -16.65 -6.85
CA LYS A 13 -4.80 -17.14 -5.88
C LYS A 13 -4.99 -16.14 -4.74
N MET A 14 -5.46 -14.94 -5.07
CA MET A 14 -5.42 -13.78 -4.17
C MET A 14 -6.32 -13.89 -2.94
N GLY A 15 -7.47 -14.58 -3.03
CA GLY A 15 -8.32 -14.84 -1.85
C GLY A 15 -7.60 -15.66 -0.78
N ALA A 16 -7.04 -16.81 -1.17
CA ALA A 16 -6.27 -17.67 -0.25
C ALA A 16 -4.99 -17.01 0.25
N TYR A 17 -4.35 -16.17 -0.59
CA TYR A 17 -3.22 -15.35 -0.18
C TYR A 17 -3.59 -14.41 0.98
N VAL A 18 -4.64 -13.60 0.84
CA VAL A 18 -5.06 -12.62 1.86
C VAL A 18 -5.43 -13.30 3.17
N ASP A 19 -6.17 -14.41 3.12
CA ASP A 19 -6.64 -15.12 4.31
C ASP A 19 -5.50 -15.74 5.14
N ILE A 20 -4.41 -16.17 4.48
CA ILE A 20 -3.20 -16.64 5.16
C ILE A 20 -2.39 -15.46 5.68
N TYR A 21 -2.31 -14.37 4.91
CA TYR A 21 -1.55 -13.19 5.26
C TYR A 21 -2.08 -12.47 6.51
N GLN A 22 -3.40 -12.37 6.64
CA GLN A 22 -4.08 -11.77 7.80
C GLN A 22 -3.88 -12.57 9.10
N LYS A 23 -3.52 -13.86 9.01
CA LYS A 23 -3.33 -14.75 10.16
C LYS A 23 -1.87 -14.88 10.60
N LEU A 24 -0.93 -14.22 9.94
CA LEU A 24 0.49 -14.23 10.32
C LEU A 24 0.72 -13.31 11.53
N PRO A 25 1.07 -13.85 12.72
CA PRO A 25 1.43 -13.03 13.86
C PRO A 25 2.87 -12.51 13.70
N ASN A 26 3.05 -11.19 13.81
CA ASN A 26 4.31 -10.46 14.11
C ASN A 26 5.62 -11.03 13.54
N PHE A 27 5.64 -11.50 12.30
CA PHE A 27 6.90 -11.62 11.58
C PHE A 27 7.28 -10.24 11.05
N SER A 28 8.54 -9.84 11.26
CA SER A 28 9.15 -8.70 10.58
C SER A 28 9.32 -9.05 9.10
N ILE A 29 8.20 -9.11 8.39
CA ILE A 29 8.19 -9.16 6.94
C ILE A 29 8.37 -7.71 6.51
N ASP A 30 9.56 -7.38 6.01
CA ASP A 30 9.78 -6.08 5.39
C ASP A 30 8.69 -5.85 4.34
N SER A 31 8.03 -4.69 4.41
CA SER A 31 6.96 -4.30 3.48
C SER A 31 5.67 -5.14 3.56
N LEU A 32 5.32 -5.66 4.75
CA LEU A 32 4.07 -6.40 5.02
C LEU A 32 2.83 -5.67 4.45
N GLU A 33 2.73 -4.38 4.73
CA GLU A 33 1.64 -3.50 4.35
C GLU A 33 1.52 -3.33 2.83
N ILE A 34 2.64 -3.25 2.11
CA ILE A 34 2.67 -3.06 0.65
C ILE A 34 2.06 -4.29 -0.03
N ASN A 35 2.52 -5.47 0.38
CA ASN A 35 2.10 -6.76 -0.19
C ASN A 35 0.65 -7.09 0.17
N LEU A 36 0.20 -6.75 1.38
CA LEU A 36 -1.18 -6.97 1.78
C LEU A 36 -2.15 -6.08 0.98
N VAL A 37 -1.83 -4.78 0.85
CA VAL A 37 -2.66 -3.86 0.06
C VAL A 37 -2.71 -4.28 -1.41
N ALA A 38 -1.59 -4.68 -2.01
CA ALA A 38 -1.55 -5.20 -3.38
C ALA A 38 -2.45 -6.44 -3.58
N GLY A 39 -2.45 -7.37 -2.61
CA GLY A 39 -3.32 -8.54 -2.66
C GLY A 39 -4.80 -8.22 -2.50
N LEU A 40 -5.15 -7.26 -1.62
CA LEU A 40 -6.55 -6.81 -1.48
C LEU A 40 -7.08 -6.22 -2.78
N ILE A 41 -6.29 -5.38 -3.46
CA ILE A 41 -6.65 -4.82 -4.78
C ILE A 41 -6.82 -5.92 -5.80
N SER A 42 -5.83 -6.82 -5.90
CA SER A 42 -5.88 -7.94 -6.85
C SER A 42 -7.04 -8.92 -6.59
N ALA A 43 -7.57 -8.95 -5.37
CA ALA A 43 -8.74 -9.74 -4.98
C ALA A 43 -10.08 -8.99 -5.17
N GLY A 44 -10.09 -7.75 -5.66
CA GLY A 44 -11.29 -6.92 -5.77
C GLY A 44 -11.84 -6.43 -4.41
N ARG A 45 -11.04 -6.53 -3.34
CA ARG A 45 -11.41 -6.18 -1.95
C ARG A 45 -10.96 -4.75 -1.60
N THR A 46 -11.09 -3.81 -2.53
CA THR A 46 -10.58 -2.44 -2.37
C THR A 46 -11.26 -1.62 -1.27
N SER A 47 -12.46 -2.02 -0.84
CA SER A 47 -13.12 -1.44 0.34
C SER A 47 -12.38 -1.69 1.65
N GLU A 48 -11.58 -2.76 1.73
CA GLU A 48 -10.88 -3.19 2.95
C GLU A 48 -9.49 -2.55 3.13
N VAL A 49 -8.98 -1.88 2.10
CA VAL A 49 -7.64 -1.28 2.11
C VAL A 49 -7.48 -0.27 3.24
N GLN A 50 -8.45 0.64 3.43
CA GLN A 50 -8.38 1.65 4.49
C GLN A 50 -8.39 1.03 5.89
N GLY A 51 -9.32 0.11 6.16
CA GLY A 51 -9.40 -0.57 7.46
C GLY A 51 -8.16 -1.40 7.77
N THR A 52 -7.54 -1.98 6.74
CA THR A 52 -6.25 -2.70 6.88
C THR A 52 -5.11 -1.76 7.26
N LEU A 53 -4.97 -0.62 6.59
CA LEU A 53 -3.97 0.40 6.92
C LEU A 53 -4.14 0.92 8.35
N ASP A 54 -5.40 1.16 8.76
CA ASP A 54 -5.73 1.63 10.11
C ASP A 54 -5.36 0.59 11.17
N SER A 55 -5.65 -0.69 10.91
CA SER A 55 -5.28 -1.81 11.80
C SER A 55 -3.76 -1.98 11.93
N LEU A 56 -3.02 -1.78 10.84
CA LEU A 56 -1.56 -1.83 10.84
C LEU A 56 -0.93 -0.54 11.40
N ARG A 57 -1.73 0.51 11.63
CA ARG A 57 -1.29 1.85 12.06
C ARG A 57 -0.27 2.47 11.10
N VAL A 58 -0.38 2.16 9.80
CA VAL A 58 0.51 2.69 8.75
C VAL A 58 -0.23 3.72 7.92
N LYS A 59 0.41 4.85 7.64
CA LYS A 59 -0.14 5.85 6.72
C LYS A 59 0.08 5.37 5.27
N ALA A 60 -0.89 5.55 4.39
CA ALA A 60 -0.73 5.26 2.96
C ALA A 60 0.51 5.95 2.35
N THR A 61 0.88 7.13 2.88
CA THR A 61 2.07 7.90 2.45
C THR A 61 3.38 7.52 3.16
N SER A 62 3.45 6.38 3.85
CA SER A 62 4.67 5.92 4.52
C SER A 62 5.76 5.47 3.53
N SER A 63 5.37 5.02 2.34
CA SER A 63 6.25 4.79 1.20
C SER A 63 5.54 5.16 -0.10
N PHE A 64 6.30 5.31 -1.19
CA PHE A 64 5.70 5.60 -2.49
C PHE A 64 4.92 4.40 -3.01
N GLU A 65 5.44 3.19 -2.83
CA GLU A 65 4.84 1.92 -3.22
C GLU A 65 3.49 1.70 -2.53
N LEU A 66 3.41 2.01 -1.23
CA LEU A 66 2.16 1.89 -0.48
C LEU A 66 1.13 2.94 -0.93
N ALA A 67 1.57 4.16 -1.21
CA ALA A 67 0.72 5.22 -1.73
C ALA A 67 0.18 4.87 -3.12
N TYR A 68 1.02 4.28 -3.97
CA TYR A 68 0.65 3.79 -5.29
C TYR A 68 -0.42 2.71 -5.21
N ASN A 69 -0.20 1.66 -4.41
CA ASN A 69 -1.19 0.60 -4.24
C ASN A 69 -2.50 1.17 -3.67
N THR A 70 -2.43 2.03 -2.65
CA THR A 70 -3.62 2.68 -2.10
C THR A 70 -4.36 3.54 -3.15
N ALA A 71 -3.63 4.21 -4.05
CA ALA A 71 -4.22 4.97 -5.16
C ALA A 71 -4.95 4.05 -6.15
N CYS A 72 -4.45 2.84 -6.44
CA CYS A 72 -5.18 1.86 -7.24
C CYS A 72 -6.54 1.51 -6.62
N SER A 73 -6.61 1.37 -5.29
CA SER A 73 -7.88 1.13 -4.60
C SER A 73 -8.87 2.29 -4.73
N LEU A 74 -8.39 3.52 -4.83
CA LEU A 74 -9.21 4.72 -5.06
C LEU A 74 -9.71 4.78 -6.50
N ILE A 75 -8.86 4.41 -7.47
CA ILE A 75 -9.21 4.35 -8.89
C ILE A 75 -10.33 3.33 -9.15
N GLU A 76 -10.24 2.13 -8.58
CA GLU A 76 -11.32 1.12 -8.70
C GLU A 76 -12.66 1.60 -8.11
N ARG A 77 -12.60 2.55 -7.18
CA ARG A 77 -13.77 3.18 -6.55
C ARG A 77 -14.15 4.50 -7.22
N GLU A 78 -13.60 4.77 -8.40
CA GLU A 78 -13.81 5.97 -9.20
C GLU A 78 -13.42 7.30 -8.51
N LYS A 79 -12.55 7.22 -7.49
CA LYS A 79 -12.06 8.36 -6.71
C LYS A 79 -10.75 8.92 -7.29
N TYR A 80 -10.78 9.31 -8.55
CA TYR A 80 -9.58 9.71 -9.30
C TYR A 80 -8.83 10.91 -8.70
N LYS A 81 -9.55 11.93 -8.23
CA LYS A 81 -8.94 13.12 -7.61
C LYS A 81 -8.20 12.77 -6.31
N ASP A 82 -8.79 11.91 -5.49
CA ASP A 82 -8.17 11.47 -4.24
C ASP A 82 -6.91 10.64 -4.53
N ALA A 83 -6.96 9.79 -5.55
CA ALA A 83 -5.81 9.00 -6.01
C ALA A 83 -4.64 9.89 -6.47
N GLU A 84 -4.93 10.90 -7.30
CA GLU A 84 -3.94 11.87 -7.76
C GLU A 84 -3.31 12.66 -6.59
N GLN A 85 -4.14 13.18 -5.69
CA GLN A 85 -3.66 13.94 -4.52
C GLN A 85 -2.78 13.09 -3.60
N LEU A 86 -3.11 11.80 -3.44
CA LEU A 86 -2.31 10.86 -2.67
C LEU A 86 -0.93 10.66 -3.29
N LEU A 87 -0.88 10.41 -4.62
CA LEU A 87 0.37 10.22 -5.36
C LEU A 87 1.26 11.46 -5.33
N LEU A 88 0.70 12.65 -5.55
CA LEU A 88 1.43 13.93 -5.47
C LEU A 88 1.99 14.18 -4.06
N SER A 89 1.24 13.79 -3.03
CA SER A 89 1.68 13.93 -1.65
C SER A 89 2.81 12.97 -1.29
N ALA A 90 2.78 11.75 -1.82
CA ALA A 90 3.88 10.79 -1.66
C ALA A 90 5.14 11.22 -2.43
N GLN A 91 5.00 11.71 -3.67
CA GLN A 91 6.12 12.17 -4.49
C GLN A 91 6.89 13.33 -3.82
N ARG A 92 6.18 14.31 -3.25
CA ARG A 92 6.79 15.44 -2.51
C ARG A 92 7.63 15.01 -1.31
N LYS A 93 7.31 13.86 -0.69
CA LYS A 93 8.09 13.32 0.43
C LYS A 93 9.37 12.61 -0.04
N VAL A 94 9.31 11.91 -1.17
CA VAL A 94 10.47 11.22 -1.75
C VAL A 94 11.46 12.22 -2.36
N PHE A 95 10.94 13.25 -3.02
CA PHE A 95 11.73 14.32 -3.63
C PHE A 95 11.38 15.65 -2.96
N PRO A 96 11.87 15.92 -1.74
CA PRO A 96 11.65 17.21 -1.11
C PRO A 96 12.30 18.28 -1.99
N THR A 97 11.50 19.21 -2.48
CA THR A 97 12.04 20.39 -3.18
C THR A 97 13.00 21.08 -2.22
N PRO A 98 14.25 21.38 -2.64
CA PRO A 98 15.21 22.04 -1.77
C PRO A 98 14.61 23.35 -1.26
N ASN A 99 14.74 23.54 0.06
CA ASN A 99 14.20 24.71 0.74
C ASN A 99 14.83 25.96 0.11
N LYS A 100 14.02 26.84 -0.53
CA LYS A 100 14.53 28.05 -1.20
C LYS A 100 15.36 28.94 -0.25
N PHE A 101 15.16 28.83 1.05
CA PHE A 101 15.92 29.54 2.08
C PHE A 101 17.36 29.04 2.28
N LEU A 102 17.71 27.82 1.85
CA LEU A 102 19.08 27.28 1.98
C LEU A 102 19.96 27.56 0.75
N MET A 103 19.40 28.06 -0.35
CA MET A 103 20.14 28.32 -1.60
C MET A 103 20.64 29.77 -1.76
N ILE A 104 20.47 30.61 -0.73
CA ILE A 104 20.85 32.04 -0.78
C ILE A 104 21.87 32.43 0.31
N SER A 105 22.62 31.46 0.86
CA SER A 105 23.67 31.71 1.88
C SER A 105 25.06 31.57 1.28
#